data_AF-A0A6J2XP23-F1
#
_entry.id   AF-A0A6J2XP23-F1
#
_cell.length_a   1.000
_cell.length_b   1.000
_cell.length_c   1.000
_cell.angle_alpha   90.00
_cell.angle_beta   90.00
_cell.angle_gamma   90.00
#
_symmetry.space_group_name_H-M   'P 1'
#
loop_
_entity.id
_entity.type
_entity.pdbx_description
1 polymer ?
#
loop_
_entity_poly.entity_id
_entity_poly.type
_entity_poly.pdbx_seq_one_letter_code
_entity_poly.pdbx_strand_id
1 'polypeptide(L)'
;MRMAFCKEDCNTILTEYSRVMKEIVEIQDSKIKINNSVEVIVRHRFYCTMVDGKIINAVCKNAATSRCPVCLAGPKTLNNLPSQTNADVLKFGISPLHAKINSMEFLLRCSYKLASTKEEQETKKKIIQKQFKEKTGLNIGKPKPGFGISHDGNTARRFFQNSKVTSEIIGIELPIIERFSNVLAAISCNRIISPESYENYARETAELFHKTYPQFTFSPTVHKILYHGHEYMKQFPFIPVGNISYKTLIPNNNYFFNLGALSEEPQEARNKDFKRYRTDFSRKISRKDTLEDIFNRFMLTSDPLFFFLFKKFQLSSKTTKKDENVHLPLDFLNEETSVNNAMMGVGYDMSSDEDNSTSNDEDDEITNEFEDGVF
;
A
#
# COMPACT_ATOMS: atom_id res chain seq x y z
N MET A 1 -12.68 8.39 -14.95
CA MET A 1 -12.92 7.90 -13.57
C MET A 1 -14.40 7.63 -13.40
N ARG A 2 -14.79 6.66 -12.56
CA ARG A 2 -16.20 6.30 -12.32
C ARG A 2 -16.41 5.94 -10.86
N MET A 3 -17.57 6.30 -10.32
CA MET A 3 -18.08 5.83 -9.03
C MET A 3 -19.43 5.17 -9.25
N ALA A 4 -19.71 4.08 -8.53
CA ALA A 4 -20.97 3.34 -8.68
C ALA A 4 -21.33 2.62 -7.38
N PHE A 5 -22.64 2.51 -7.11
CA PHE A 5 -23.17 1.60 -6.09
C PHE A 5 -23.26 0.18 -6.67
N CYS A 6 -22.13 -0.52 -6.71
CA CYS A 6 -22.05 -1.91 -7.14
C CYS A 6 -21.18 -2.71 -6.16
N LYS A 7 -21.51 -3.99 -6.00
CA LYS A 7 -20.62 -4.90 -5.28
C LYS A 7 -19.41 -5.20 -6.16
N GLU A 8 -18.24 -5.26 -5.54
CA GLU A 8 -17.03 -5.70 -6.19
C GLU A 8 -17.06 -7.24 -6.36
N ASP A 9 -17.05 -7.68 -7.62
CA ASP A 9 -16.96 -9.09 -8.01
C ASP A 9 -16.10 -9.26 -9.27
N CYS A 10 -15.81 -10.51 -9.64
CA CYS A 10 -14.90 -10.80 -10.75
C CYS A 10 -15.39 -10.21 -12.08
N ASN A 11 -16.71 -10.20 -12.32
CA ASN A 11 -17.30 -9.71 -13.56
C ASN A 11 -17.19 -8.18 -13.63
N THR A 12 -17.61 -7.49 -12.57
CA THR A 12 -17.53 -6.03 -12.46
C THR A 12 -16.10 -5.54 -12.55
N ILE A 13 -15.13 -6.21 -11.90
CA ILE A 13 -13.70 -5.91 -12.03
C ILE A 13 -13.24 -6.01 -13.49
N LEU A 14 -13.53 -7.13 -14.18
CA LEU A 14 -13.08 -7.35 -15.55
C LEU A 14 -13.73 -6.39 -16.54
N THR A 15 -15.03 -6.10 -16.38
CA THR A 15 -15.75 -5.11 -17.18
C THR A 15 -15.14 -3.72 -17.01
N GLU A 16 -14.93 -3.27 -15.77
CA GLU A 16 -14.36 -1.94 -15.52
C GLU A 16 -12.90 -1.83 -15.97
N TYR A 17 -12.09 -2.87 -15.72
CA TYR A 17 -10.72 -2.91 -16.19
C TYR A 17 -10.66 -2.81 -17.72
N SER A 18 -11.49 -3.58 -18.43
CA SER A 18 -11.54 -3.56 -19.90
C SER A 18 -11.98 -2.21 -20.43
N ARG A 19 -12.98 -1.57 -19.80
CA ARG A 19 -13.44 -0.23 -20.14
C ARG A 19 -12.33 0.80 -19.97
N VAL A 20 -11.66 0.82 -18.81
CA VAL A 20 -10.58 1.78 -18.51
C VAL A 20 -9.39 1.58 -19.44
N MET A 21 -8.98 0.34 -19.71
CA MET A 21 -7.86 0.09 -20.63
C MET A 21 -8.18 0.53 -22.06
N LYS A 22 -9.44 0.37 -22.51
CA LYS A 22 -9.88 0.91 -23.80
C LYS A 22 -9.80 2.44 -23.82
N GLU A 23 -10.31 3.11 -22.79
CA GLU A 23 -10.24 4.58 -22.67
C GLU A 23 -8.80 5.10 -22.66
N ILE A 24 -7.87 4.37 -22.01
CA ILE A 24 -6.44 4.72 -21.99
C ILE A 24 -5.81 4.59 -23.39
N VAL A 25 -6.16 3.56 -24.16
CA VAL A 25 -5.63 3.37 -25.52
C VAL A 25 -6.17 4.44 -26.47
N GLU A 26 -7.40 4.88 -26.29
CA GLU A 26 -8.07 5.88 -27.12
C GLU A 26 -7.72 7.33 -26.71
N ILE A 27 -6.97 7.53 -25.62
CA ILE A 27 -6.67 8.87 -25.11
C ILE A 27 -5.78 9.65 -26.08
N GLN A 28 -6.16 10.90 -26.33
CA GLN A 28 -5.38 11.82 -27.16
C GLN A 28 -4.52 12.75 -26.30
N ASP A 29 -3.43 13.22 -26.89
CA ASP A 29 -2.58 14.23 -26.26
C ASP A 29 -3.37 15.51 -25.96
N SER A 30 -3.20 16.07 -24.76
CA SER A 30 -3.84 17.34 -24.40
C SER A 30 -3.04 18.50 -24.97
N LYS A 31 -3.71 19.40 -25.69
CA LYS A 31 -3.10 20.61 -26.25
C LYS A 31 -3.54 21.82 -25.44
N ILE A 32 -2.56 22.50 -24.84
CA ILE A 32 -2.78 23.67 -23.99
C ILE A 32 -2.11 24.86 -24.67
N LYS A 33 -2.87 25.90 -24.98
CA LYS A 33 -2.32 27.16 -25.50
C LYS A 33 -1.97 28.08 -24.34
N ILE A 34 -0.69 28.43 -24.24
CA ILE A 34 -0.18 29.44 -23.31
C ILE A 34 0.06 30.70 -24.15
N ASN A 35 -0.87 31.66 -24.05
CA ASN A 35 -0.94 32.86 -24.88
C ASN A 35 -1.09 32.53 -26.39
N ASN A 36 -1.01 33.54 -27.26
CA ASN A 36 -1.13 33.36 -28.72
C ASN A 36 0.14 32.76 -29.37
N SER A 37 1.17 32.39 -28.60
CA SER A 37 2.51 32.14 -29.12
C SER A 37 3.10 30.77 -28.77
N VAL A 38 2.57 30.08 -27.74
CA VAL A 38 3.12 28.79 -27.30
C VAL A 38 2.01 27.76 -27.18
N GLU A 39 2.16 26.63 -27.87
CA GLU A 39 1.32 25.45 -27.69
C GLU A 39 2.11 24.37 -26.96
N VAL A 40 1.58 23.91 -25.83
CA VAL A 40 2.14 22.82 -25.03
C VAL A 40 1.33 21.56 -25.32
N ILE A 41 2.01 20.50 -25.71
CA ILE A 41 1.42 19.18 -25.94
C ILE A 41 1.79 18.28 -24.77
N VAL A 42 0.78 17.81 -24.05
CA VAL A 42 0.94 16.91 -22.90
C VAL A 42 0.58 15.50 -23.32
N ARG A 43 1.57 14.60 -23.27
CA ARG A 43 1.40 13.16 -23.50
C ARG A 43 1.12 12.47 -22.17
N HIS A 44 0.14 11.58 -22.18
CA HIS A 44 -0.29 10.86 -20.98
C HIS A 44 0.20 9.42 -20.99
N ARG A 45 0.78 8.96 -19.88
CA ARG A 45 1.12 7.56 -19.66
C ARG A 45 0.52 7.09 -18.35
N PHE A 46 -0.30 6.06 -18.40
CA PHE A 46 -1.01 5.53 -17.25
C PHE A 46 -0.38 4.23 -16.76
N TYR A 47 -0.35 4.06 -15.44
CA TYR A 47 0.09 2.84 -14.78
C TYR A 47 -1.01 2.38 -13.83
N CYS A 48 -1.56 1.19 -14.07
CA CYS A 48 -2.63 0.61 -13.25
C CYS A 48 -2.04 -0.05 -11.99
N THR A 49 -1.49 0.76 -11.09
CA THR A 49 -0.71 0.29 -9.93
C THR A 49 -1.45 0.41 -8.60
N MET A 50 -2.44 1.30 -8.55
CA MET A 50 -3.30 1.52 -7.39
C MET A 50 -4.44 0.48 -7.36
N VAL A 51 -4.07 -0.80 -7.37
CA VAL A 51 -5.01 -1.93 -7.38
C VAL A 51 -4.66 -2.94 -6.30
N ASP A 52 -5.67 -3.58 -5.75
CA ASP A 52 -5.50 -4.61 -4.74
C ASP A 52 -5.13 -5.98 -5.36
N GLY A 53 -4.81 -6.96 -4.50
CA GLY A 53 -4.49 -8.31 -4.95
C GLY A 53 -5.68 -9.05 -5.58
N LYS A 54 -6.93 -8.66 -5.30
CA LYS A 54 -8.11 -9.31 -5.88
C LYS A 54 -8.26 -8.94 -7.34
N ILE A 55 -8.07 -7.67 -7.68
CA ILE A 55 -8.07 -7.18 -9.06
C ILE A 55 -6.98 -7.91 -9.87
N ILE A 56 -5.77 -8.00 -9.33
CA ILE A 56 -4.66 -8.72 -9.99
C ILE A 56 -5.04 -10.18 -10.24
N ASN A 57 -5.62 -10.88 -9.26
CA ASN A 57 -6.00 -12.27 -9.42
C ASN A 57 -7.10 -12.46 -10.47
N ALA A 58 -8.10 -11.57 -10.50
CA ALA A 58 -9.18 -11.59 -11.49
C ALA A 58 -8.62 -11.36 -12.91
N VAL A 59 -7.80 -10.32 -13.10
CA VAL A 59 -7.27 -9.93 -14.42
C VAL A 59 -6.25 -10.95 -14.93
N CYS A 60 -5.35 -11.43 -14.08
CA CYS A 60 -4.31 -12.39 -14.45
C CYS A 60 -4.80 -13.86 -14.46
N LYS A 61 -6.11 -14.10 -14.22
CA LYS A 61 -6.71 -15.44 -14.15
C LYS A 61 -6.00 -16.35 -13.13
N ASN A 62 -5.49 -15.78 -12.05
CA ASN A 62 -4.93 -16.56 -10.95
C ASN A 62 -6.08 -17.11 -10.11
N ALA A 63 -6.39 -18.39 -10.30
CA ALA A 63 -7.56 -19.03 -9.70
C ALA A 63 -7.53 -19.09 -8.16
N ALA A 64 -6.36 -18.93 -7.52
CA ALA A 64 -6.23 -19.05 -6.07
C ALA A 64 -5.34 -17.96 -5.47
N THR A 65 -5.88 -17.26 -4.46
CA THR A 65 -5.17 -16.25 -3.65
C THR A 65 -3.96 -16.83 -2.90
N SER A 66 -3.90 -18.15 -2.73
CA SER A 66 -2.80 -18.88 -2.12
C SER A 66 -1.61 -19.15 -3.05
N ARG A 67 -1.70 -18.78 -4.33
CA ARG A 67 -0.60 -18.90 -5.30
C ARG A 67 0.04 -17.54 -5.52
N CYS A 68 1.35 -17.52 -5.78
CA CYS A 68 1.99 -16.28 -6.21
C CYS A 68 1.40 -15.83 -7.56
N PRO A 69 0.96 -14.57 -7.70
CA PRO A 69 0.41 -14.10 -8.97
C PRO A 69 1.49 -14.00 -10.06
N VAL A 70 2.77 -13.82 -9.70
CA VAL A 70 3.88 -13.65 -10.66
C VAL A 70 4.34 -14.98 -11.24
N CYS A 71 4.64 -15.98 -10.41
CA CYS A 71 5.22 -17.26 -10.85
C CYS A 71 4.25 -18.45 -10.76
N LEU A 72 3.02 -18.23 -10.29
CA LEU A 72 1.99 -19.27 -10.08
C LEU A 72 2.39 -20.40 -9.11
N ALA A 73 3.50 -20.24 -8.39
CA ALA A 73 3.94 -21.16 -7.35
C ALA A 73 2.85 -21.33 -6.29
N GLY A 74 2.54 -22.59 -5.98
CA GLY A 74 1.56 -22.95 -4.96
C GLY A 74 2.19 -23.03 -3.57
N PRO A 75 1.38 -23.19 -2.51
CA PRO A 75 1.85 -23.14 -1.11
C PRO A 75 3.02 -24.05 -0.76
N LYS A 76 3.19 -25.18 -1.46
CA LYS A 76 4.28 -26.14 -1.25
C LYS A 76 5.60 -25.74 -1.91
N THR A 77 5.56 -24.86 -2.92
CA THR A 77 6.71 -24.48 -3.74
C THR A 77 7.11 -23.02 -3.57
N LEU A 78 6.42 -22.25 -2.71
CA LEU A 78 6.72 -20.82 -2.47
C LEU A 78 8.07 -20.56 -1.81
N ASN A 79 8.73 -21.58 -1.24
CA ASN A 79 10.09 -21.43 -0.70
C ASN A 79 11.17 -21.63 -1.76
N ASN A 80 10.81 -22.16 -2.93
CA ASN A 80 11.77 -22.47 -3.98
C ASN A 80 11.99 -21.24 -4.85
N LEU A 81 13.16 -21.19 -5.50
CA LEU A 81 13.40 -20.21 -6.55
C LEU A 81 12.34 -20.35 -7.65
N PRO A 82 11.77 -19.23 -8.12
CA PRO A 82 10.77 -19.27 -9.18
C PRO A 82 11.40 -19.76 -10.49
N SER A 83 10.71 -20.66 -11.18
CA SER A 83 11.16 -21.21 -12.47
C SER A 83 10.73 -20.37 -13.68
N GLN A 84 9.63 -19.62 -13.56
CA GLN A 84 9.07 -18.77 -14.61
C GLN A 84 8.32 -17.59 -13.97
N THR A 85 8.30 -16.45 -14.67
CA THR A 85 7.59 -15.25 -14.23
C THR A 85 6.64 -14.74 -15.31
N ASN A 86 5.46 -14.29 -14.90
CA ASN A 86 4.48 -13.67 -15.76
C ASN A 86 4.69 -12.15 -15.74
N ALA A 87 5.32 -11.64 -16.81
CA ALA A 87 5.62 -10.22 -16.95
C ALA A 87 4.38 -9.31 -16.96
N ASP A 88 3.21 -9.81 -17.34
CA ASP A 88 1.98 -9.00 -17.34
C ASP A 88 1.55 -8.58 -15.94
N VAL A 89 1.85 -9.39 -14.93
CA VAL A 89 1.53 -9.10 -13.53
C VAL A 89 2.37 -7.94 -13.00
N LEU A 90 3.59 -7.78 -13.52
CA LEU A 90 4.52 -6.74 -13.08
C LEU A 90 3.97 -5.33 -13.34
N LYS A 91 3.09 -5.17 -14.33
CA LYS A 91 2.44 -3.90 -14.70
C LYS A 91 1.53 -3.33 -13.60
N PHE A 92 1.11 -4.16 -12.65
CA PHE A 92 0.25 -3.75 -11.53
C PHE A 92 1.03 -3.24 -10.30
N GLY A 93 2.36 -3.27 -10.33
CA GLY A 93 3.17 -2.80 -9.22
C GLY A 93 3.06 -3.66 -7.96
N ILE A 94 3.67 -3.17 -6.88
CA ILE A 94 3.60 -3.80 -5.55
C ILE A 94 2.85 -2.87 -4.63
N SER A 95 1.76 -3.37 -4.06
CA SER A 95 1.06 -2.76 -2.93
C SER A 95 1.95 -2.79 -1.65
N PRO A 96 2.48 -1.63 -1.18
CA PRO A 96 3.30 -1.58 0.02
C PRO A 96 2.48 -1.83 1.30
N LEU A 97 1.21 -1.41 1.32
CA LEU A 97 0.30 -1.60 2.44
C LEU A 97 0.06 -3.09 2.72
N HIS A 98 -0.40 -3.83 1.69
CA HIS A 98 -0.63 -5.25 1.84
C HIS A 98 0.68 -6.02 2.00
N ALA A 99 1.80 -5.54 1.45
CA ALA A 99 3.10 -6.14 1.72
C ALA A 99 3.43 -6.13 3.22
N LYS A 100 3.22 -4.99 3.91
CA LYS A 100 3.45 -4.88 5.37
C LYS A 100 2.46 -5.73 6.17
N ILE A 101 1.16 -5.59 5.90
CA ILE A 101 0.12 -6.33 6.61
C ILE A 101 0.34 -7.84 6.48
N ASN A 102 0.50 -8.35 5.26
CA ASN A 102 0.64 -9.78 5.02
C ASN A 102 1.98 -10.35 5.54
N SER A 103 3.03 -9.52 5.63
CA SER A 103 4.30 -9.93 6.25
C SER A 103 4.18 -10.02 7.76
N MET A 104 3.49 -9.06 8.41
CA MET A 104 3.17 -9.13 9.84
C MET A 104 2.34 -10.38 10.15
N GLU A 105 1.26 -10.62 9.40
CA GLU A 105 0.41 -11.80 9.57
C GLU A 105 1.18 -13.10 9.36
N PHE A 106 2.06 -13.15 8.36
CA PHE A 106 2.93 -14.29 8.12
C PHE A 106 3.82 -14.59 9.34
N LEU A 107 4.53 -13.58 9.86
CA LEU A 107 5.41 -13.72 11.02
C LEU A 107 4.65 -14.12 12.29
N LEU A 108 3.48 -13.53 12.53
CA LEU A 108 2.60 -13.91 13.65
C LEU A 108 2.16 -15.37 13.52
N ARG A 109 1.76 -15.81 12.32
CA ARG A 109 1.37 -17.21 12.06
C ARG A 109 2.53 -18.16 12.29
N CYS A 110 3.74 -17.81 11.87
CA CYS A 110 4.94 -18.59 12.14
C CYS A 110 5.19 -18.68 13.65
N SER A 111 5.11 -17.55 14.35
CA SER A 111 5.28 -17.50 15.81
C SER A 111 4.30 -18.41 16.54
N TYR A 112 3.01 -18.38 16.20
CA TYR A 112 2.02 -19.27 16.81
C TYR A 112 2.39 -20.73 16.57
N LYS A 113 2.72 -21.10 15.34
CA LYS A 113 3.08 -22.46 14.93
C LYS A 113 4.45 -22.96 15.40
N LEU A 114 5.22 -22.15 16.13
CA LEU A 114 6.36 -22.67 16.89
C LEU A 114 5.90 -23.58 18.04
N ALA A 115 4.64 -23.47 18.48
CA ALA A 115 4.02 -24.42 19.39
C ALA A 115 3.50 -25.66 18.64
N SER A 116 3.66 -26.84 19.24
CA SER A 116 3.42 -28.13 18.59
C SER A 116 1.94 -28.47 18.49
N THR A 117 1.16 -28.17 19.54
CA THR A 117 -0.27 -28.52 19.58
C THR A 117 -1.18 -27.32 19.29
N LYS A 118 -2.42 -27.57 18.83
CA LYS A 118 -3.39 -26.49 18.57
C LYS A 118 -3.75 -25.70 19.85
N GLU A 119 -3.79 -26.36 20.99
CA GLU A 119 -4.11 -25.73 22.28
C GLU A 119 -2.98 -24.82 22.75
N GLU A 120 -1.73 -25.26 22.60
CA GLU A 120 -0.56 -24.43 22.86
C GLU A 120 -0.48 -23.24 21.88
N GLN A 121 -0.84 -23.43 20.61
CA GLN A 121 -0.90 -22.35 19.62
C GLN A 121 -1.90 -21.26 20.03
N GLU A 122 -3.10 -21.64 20.48
CA GLU A 122 -4.11 -20.68 20.93
C GLU A 122 -3.68 -19.98 22.23
N THR A 123 -3.03 -20.71 23.13
CA THR A 123 -2.44 -20.15 24.36
C THR A 123 -1.34 -19.14 24.03
N LYS A 124 -0.42 -19.51 23.13
CA LYS A 124 0.67 -18.65 22.66
C LYS A 124 0.13 -17.40 21.96
N LYS A 125 -0.91 -17.54 21.13
CA LYS A 125 -1.60 -16.41 20.51
C LYS A 125 -2.12 -15.43 21.56
N LYS A 126 -2.82 -15.90 22.60
CA LYS A 126 -3.31 -15.06 23.70
C LYS A 126 -2.17 -14.35 24.45
N ILE A 127 -1.07 -15.04 24.72
CA ILE A 127 0.12 -14.47 25.37
C ILE A 127 0.70 -13.34 24.51
N ILE A 128 0.92 -13.58 23.22
CA ILE A 128 1.45 -12.58 22.28
C ILE A 128 0.53 -11.37 22.19
N GLN A 129 -0.78 -11.57 22.07
CA GLN A 129 -1.76 -10.49 22.03
C GLN A 129 -1.73 -9.63 23.29
N LYS A 130 -1.60 -10.26 24.47
CA LYS A 130 -1.47 -9.57 25.76
C LYS A 130 -0.17 -8.75 25.81
N GLN A 131 0.96 -9.36 25.46
CA GLN A 131 2.26 -8.71 25.48
C GLN A 131 2.34 -7.52 24.53
N PHE A 132 1.76 -7.60 23.33
CA PHE A 132 1.69 -6.45 22.42
C PHE A 132 0.86 -5.31 23.01
N LYS A 133 -0.29 -5.61 23.62
CA LYS A 133 -1.12 -4.60 24.27
C LYS A 133 -0.37 -3.93 25.43
N GLU A 134 0.32 -4.70 26.26
CA GLU A 134 1.04 -4.20 27.45
C GLU A 134 2.32 -3.42 27.09
N LYS A 135 3.16 -3.96 26.20
CA LYS A 135 4.47 -3.35 25.86
C LYS A 135 4.38 -2.24 24.83
N THR A 136 3.39 -2.27 23.93
CA THR A 136 3.33 -1.35 22.78
C THR A 136 1.99 -0.63 22.64
N GLY A 137 0.97 -1.01 23.40
CA GLY A 137 -0.40 -0.49 23.24
C GLY A 137 -1.12 -1.02 21.99
N LEU A 138 -0.54 -1.96 21.24
CA LEU A 138 -1.13 -2.48 20.01
C LEU A 138 -2.15 -3.59 20.30
N ASN A 139 -3.33 -3.47 19.71
CA ASN A 139 -4.35 -4.53 19.71
C ASN A 139 -4.19 -5.39 18.45
N ILE A 140 -3.50 -6.52 18.57
CA ILE A 140 -3.21 -7.42 17.45
C ILE A 140 -4.23 -8.58 17.41
N GLY A 141 -4.76 -8.88 16.21
CA GLY A 141 -5.46 -10.15 15.94
C GLY A 141 -6.82 -10.30 16.62
N LYS A 142 -7.44 -9.19 17.02
CA LYS A 142 -8.81 -9.14 17.52
C LYS A 142 -9.78 -8.84 16.38
N PRO A 143 -10.91 -9.56 16.23
CA PRO A 143 -11.95 -9.17 15.30
C PRO A 143 -12.54 -7.81 15.71
N LYS A 144 -12.79 -6.92 14.74
CA LYS A 144 -13.53 -5.67 14.95
C LYS A 144 -14.97 -5.88 14.45
N PRO A 145 -16.03 -5.60 15.23
CA PRO A 145 -17.41 -5.74 14.75
C PRO A 145 -17.65 -4.95 13.46
N GLY A 146 -18.25 -5.57 12.44
CA GLY A 146 -18.48 -4.95 11.12
C GLY A 146 -17.22 -4.74 10.24
N PHE A 147 -16.04 -5.10 10.75
CA PHE A 147 -14.76 -5.03 10.05
C PHE A 147 -14.05 -6.39 10.11
N GLY A 148 -12.93 -6.52 9.38
CA GLY A 148 -12.07 -7.70 9.49
C GLY A 148 -11.34 -7.81 10.83
N ILE A 149 -10.19 -8.46 10.81
CA ILE A 149 -9.25 -8.48 11.93
C ILE A 149 -8.55 -7.13 12.09
N SER A 150 -8.11 -6.81 13.31
CA SER A 150 -7.35 -5.59 13.66
C SER A 150 -5.91 -5.56 13.10
N HIS A 151 -5.78 -5.90 11.81
CA HIS A 151 -4.54 -5.81 11.06
C HIS A 151 -4.71 -4.73 9.99
N ASP A 152 -4.70 -3.48 10.45
CA ASP A 152 -4.68 -2.30 9.58
C ASP A 152 -3.23 -1.84 9.33
N GLY A 153 -3.07 -0.93 8.37
CA GLY A 153 -1.76 -0.40 7.99
C GLY A 153 -1.01 0.24 9.15
N ASN A 154 -1.73 0.88 10.08
CA ASN A 154 -1.13 1.49 11.27
C ASN A 154 -0.54 0.41 12.22
N THR A 155 -1.29 -0.66 12.45
CA THR A 155 -0.83 -1.80 13.26
C THR A 155 0.42 -2.42 12.65
N ALA A 156 0.42 -2.67 11.34
CA ALA A 156 1.57 -3.23 10.63
C ALA A 156 2.79 -2.29 10.66
N ARG A 157 2.60 -0.98 10.49
CA ARG A 157 3.67 0.02 10.59
C ARG A 157 4.34 -0.01 11.96
N ARG A 158 3.56 0.02 13.04
CA ARG A 158 4.09 0.01 14.40
C ARG A 158 4.74 -1.32 14.78
N PHE A 159 4.26 -2.44 14.22
CA PHE A 159 4.86 -3.77 14.40
C PHE A 159 6.33 -3.82 13.90
N PHE A 160 6.62 -3.24 12.73
CA PHE A 160 7.97 -3.22 12.15
C PHE A 160 8.85 -2.05 12.63
N GLN A 161 8.28 -1.06 13.32
CA GLN A 161 9.01 0.10 13.83
C GLN A 161 9.94 -0.26 15.00
N ASN A 162 9.55 -1.22 15.84
CA ASN A 162 10.35 -1.67 16.98
C ASN A 162 10.68 -3.16 16.87
N SER A 163 11.58 -3.49 15.93
CA SER A 163 11.99 -4.87 15.62
C SER A 163 12.46 -5.64 16.85
N LYS A 164 13.14 -4.98 17.79
CA LYS A 164 13.62 -5.58 19.04
C LYS A 164 12.47 -6.06 19.93
N VAL A 165 11.54 -5.16 20.26
CA VAL A 165 10.37 -5.52 21.07
C VAL A 165 9.51 -6.55 20.37
N THR A 166 9.30 -6.41 19.05
CA THR A 166 8.55 -7.38 18.25
C THR A 166 9.20 -8.77 18.28
N SER A 167 10.51 -8.85 18.09
CA SER A 167 11.29 -10.11 18.16
C SER A 167 11.13 -10.79 19.52
N GLU A 168 11.27 -10.03 20.61
CA GLU A 168 11.08 -10.53 21.98
C GLU A 168 9.67 -11.09 22.22
N ILE A 169 8.64 -10.41 21.71
CA ILE A 169 7.25 -10.81 21.92
C ILE A 169 6.91 -12.07 21.12
N ILE A 170 7.25 -12.11 19.82
CA ILE A 170 6.84 -13.20 18.94
C ILE A 170 7.82 -14.38 18.97
N GLY A 171 9.00 -14.22 19.57
CA GLY A 171 10.02 -15.27 19.65
C GLY A 171 10.58 -15.68 18.29
N ILE A 172 10.69 -14.72 17.36
CA ILE A 172 11.42 -14.86 16.09
C ILE A 172 12.69 -14.02 16.22
N GLU A 173 13.82 -14.55 15.73
CA GLU A 173 15.13 -13.90 15.86
C GLU A 173 15.14 -12.48 15.29
N LEU A 174 15.78 -11.57 16.03
CA LEU A 174 15.85 -10.15 15.68
C LEU A 174 16.37 -9.88 14.24
N PRO A 175 17.45 -10.53 13.76
CA PRO A 175 17.97 -10.27 12.41
C PRO A 175 16.93 -10.52 11.30
N ILE A 176 16.03 -11.49 11.50
CA ILE A 176 14.96 -11.77 10.56
C ILE A 176 13.95 -10.61 10.54
N ILE A 177 13.51 -10.15 11.71
CA ILE A 177 12.54 -9.04 11.81
C ILE A 177 13.10 -7.75 11.23
N GLU A 178 14.36 -7.45 11.50
CA GLU A 178 15.06 -6.29 10.92
C GLU A 178 15.16 -6.40 9.39
N ARG A 179 15.55 -7.56 8.85
CA ARG A 179 15.61 -7.77 7.40
C ARG A 179 14.25 -7.63 6.73
N PHE A 180 13.18 -8.20 7.30
CA PHE A 180 11.82 -7.98 6.80
C PHE A 180 11.42 -6.50 6.85
N SER A 181 11.73 -5.80 7.95
CA SER A 181 11.47 -4.36 8.09
C SER A 181 12.18 -3.56 7.00
N ASN A 182 13.45 -3.88 6.72
CA ASN A 182 14.26 -3.24 5.70
C ASN A 182 13.75 -3.48 4.27
N VAL A 183 13.36 -4.72 3.94
CA VAL A 183 12.72 -5.04 2.64
C VAL A 183 11.43 -4.26 2.45
N LEU A 184 10.58 -4.20 3.47
CA LEU A 184 9.32 -3.46 3.43
C LEU A 184 9.54 -1.94 3.36
N ALA A 185 10.56 -1.44 4.05
CA ALA A 185 10.99 -0.06 3.98
C ALA A 185 11.48 0.31 2.58
N ALA A 186 12.27 -0.55 1.95
CA ALA A 186 12.72 -0.38 0.57
C ALA A 186 11.54 -0.25 -0.41
N ILE A 187 10.53 -1.12 -0.28
CA ILE A 187 9.30 -1.05 -1.10
C ILE A 187 8.47 0.21 -0.82
N SER A 188 8.48 0.71 0.41
CA SER A 188 7.63 1.84 0.81
C SER A 188 8.29 3.20 0.65
N CYS A 189 9.62 3.24 0.52
CA CYS A 189 10.33 4.50 0.52
C CYS A 189 10.18 5.23 -0.81
N ASN A 190 10.30 6.55 -0.74
CA ASN A 190 10.35 7.40 -1.91
C ASN A 190 11.79 7.62 -2.41
N ARG A 191 12.70 6.69 -2.10
CA ARG A 191 14.11 6.76 -2.48
C ARG A 191 14.39 5.82 -3.62
N ILE A 192 15.42 6.18 -4.36
CA ILE A 192 15.96 5.40 -5.46
C ILE A 192 16.70 4.19 -4.90
N ILE A 193 16.38 3.00 -5.41
CA ILE A 193 16.98 1.73 -4.98
C ILE A 193 17.47 0.94 -6.19
N SER A 194 18.69 0.39 -6.09
CA SER A 194 19.22 -0.55 -7.08
C SER A 194 18.44 -1.88 -7.05
N PRO A 195 17.87 -2.34 -8.19
CA PRO A 195 17.19 -3.63 -8.26
C PRO A 195 18.09 -4.80 -7.87
N GLU A 196 19.38 -4.75 -8.20
CA GLU A 196 20.35 -5.82 -7.93
C GLU A 196 20.68 -5.90 -6.43
N SER A 197 20.92 -4.75 -5.79
CA SER A 197 21.17 -4.69 -4.34
C SER A 197 19.94 -5.15 -3.56
N TYR A 198 18.74 -4.77 -4.01
CA TYR A 198 17.49 -5.26 -3.43
C TYR A 198 17.34 -6.78 -3.61
N GLU A 199 17.61 -7.31 -4.81
CA GLU A 199 17.51 -8.75 -5.12
C GLU A 199 18.41 -9.57 -4.19
N ASN A 200 19.68 -9.17 -4.04
CA ASN A 200 20.64 -9.84 -3.18
C ASN A 200 20.18 -9.83 -1.72
N TYR A 201 19.83 -8.65 -1.19
CA TYR A 201 19.38 -8.52 0.18
C TYR A 201 18.10 -9.33 0.47
N ALA A 202 17.16 -9.33 -0.48
CA ALA A 202 15.90 -10.05 -0.36
C ALA A 202 16.11 -11.57 -0.43
N ARG A 203 17.01 -12.06 -1.29
CA ARG A 203 17.38 -13.48 -1.36
C ARG A 203 18.06 -13.96 -0.09
N GLU A 204 19.06 -13.23 0.40
CA GLU A 204 19.71 -13.55 1.68
C GLU A 204 18.71 -13.59 2.83
N THR A 205 17.72 -12.69 2.81
CA THR A 205 16.65 -12.67 3.81
C THR A 205 15.78 -13.93 3.73
N ALA A 206 15.42 -14.36 2.51
CA ALA A 206 14.67 -15.60 2.30
C ALA A 206 15.46 -16.83 2.75
N GLU A 207 16.75 -16.90 2.41
CA GLU A 207 17.66 -17.98 2.79
C GLU A 207 17.86 -18.07 4.31
N LEU A 208 18.10 -16.93 4.97
CA LEU A 208 18.21 -16.85 6.42
C LEU A 208 16.94 -17.38 7.09
N PHE A 209 15.77 -16.90 6.65
CA PHE A 209 14.50 -17.35 7.20
C PHE A 209 14.29 -18.85 7.00
N HIS A 210 14.56 -19.38 5.80
CA HIS A 210 14.36 -20.78 5.48
C HIS A 210 15.31 -21.69 6.26
N LYS A 211 16.56 -21.26 6.48
CA LYS A 211 17.54 -21.97 7.29
C LYS A 211 17.13 -22.05 8.76
N THR A 212 16.62 -20.96 9.33
CA THR A 212 16.20 -20.91 10.74
C THR A 212 14.85 -21.60 10.96
N TYR A 213 13.92 -21.52 10.00
CA TYR A 213 12.56 -22.06 10.12
C TYR A 213 12.14 -22.88 8.87
N PRO A 214 12.80 -24.03 8.60
CA PRO A 214 12.55 -24.83 7.40
C PRO A 214 11.13 -25.39 7.31
N GLN A 215 10.44 -25.52 8.44
CA GLN A 215 9.07 -26.02 8.53
C GLN A 215 8.00 -25.04 8.00
N PHE A 216 8.34 -23.77 7.80
CA PHE A 216 7.38 -22.75 7.38
C PHE A 216 7.49 -22.45 5.89
N THR A 217 6.33 -22.33 5.24
CA THR A 217 6.24 -21.87 3.86
C THR A 217 5.78 -20.42 3.78
N PHE A 218 6.44 -19.63 2.92
CA PHE A 218 6.12 -18.22 2.73
C PHE A 218 4.66 -18.01 2.32
N SER A 219 4.09 -16.87 2.69
CA SER A 219 2.83 -16.41 2.09
C SER A 219 3.09 -15.94 0.65
N PRO A 220 2.07 -15.93 -0.24
CA PRO A 220 2.23 -15.44 -1.60
C PRO A 220 2.79 -14.02 -1.68
N THR A 221 2.40 -13.14 -0.75
CA THR A 221 2.91 -11.77 -0.68
C THR A 221 4.37 -11.72 -0.22
N VAL A 222 4.75 -12.51 0.81
CA VAL A 222 6.14 -12.59 1.28
C VAL A 222 7.05 -13.14 0.18
N HIS A 223 6.62 -14.22 -0.50
CA HIS A 223 7.34 -14.74 -1.66
C HIS A 223 7.46 -13.67 -2.77
N LYS A 224 6.37 -12.95 -3.07
CA LYS A 224 6.37 -11.87 -4.07
C LYS A 224 7.40 -10.79 -3.76
N ILE A 225 7.45 -10.29 -2.53
CA ILE A 225 8.42 -9.23 -2.18
C ILE A 225 9.86 -9.74 -2.16
N LEU A 226 10.10 -10.98 -1.70
CA LEU A 226 11.46 -11.52 -1.58
C LEU A 226 12.05 -11.99 -2.92
N TYR A 227 11.27 -12.72 -3.73
CA TYR A 227 11.77 -13.31 -4.98
C TYR A 227 11.49 -12.46 -6.22
N HIS A 228 10.40 -11.70 -6.23
CA HIS A 228 9.97 -10.94 -7.41
C HIS A 228 10.09 -9.42 -7.24
N GLY A 229 10.39 -8.91 -6.04
CA GLY A 229 10.39 -7.47 -5.77
C GLY A 229 11.28 -6.67 -6.72
N HIS A 230 12.48 -7.19 -7.03
CA HIS A 230 13.41 -6.58 -7.98
C HIS A 230 12.88 -6.54 -9.44
N GLU A 231 12.05 -7.50 -9.86
CA GLU A 231 11.46 -7.51 -11.20
C GLU A 231 10.45 -6.36 -11.36
N TYR A 232 9.66 -6.08 -10.32
CA TYR A 232 8.81 -4.89 -10.31
C TYR A 232 9.64 -3.61 -10.38
N MET A 233 10.82 -3.58 -9.74
CA MET A 233 11.74 -2.44 -9.85
C MET A 233 12.23 -2.21 -11.28
N LYS A 234 12.48 -3.27 -12.02
CA LYS A 234 12.87 -3.19 -13.44
C LYS A 234 11.69 -2.77 -14.34
N GLN A 235 10.45 -3.04 -13.95
CA GLN A 235 9.25 -2.78 -14.78
C GLN A 235 8.84 -1.29 -14.87
N PHE A 236 9.10 -0.46 -13.85
CA PHE A 236 8.78 0.99 -13.91
C PHE A 236 10.01 1.89 -13.83
N PRO A 237 10.88 1.88 -14.84
CA PRO A 237 12.17 2.57 -14.83
C PRO A 237 12.10 4.12 -14.75
N PHE A 238 10.91 4.72 -14.81
CA PHE A 238 10.74 6.14 -15.17
C PHE A 238 9.74 6.89 -14.27
N ILE A 239 9.83 6.72 -12.95
CA ILE A 239 8.96 7.46 -12.01
C ILE A 239 9.76 8.60 -11.41
N PRO A 240 9.73 9.80 -12.01
CA PRO A 240 10.43 10.96 -11.48
C PRO A 240 9.78 11.36 -10.14
N VAL A 241 10.60 11.36 -9.08
CA VAL A 241 10.27 12.08 -7.85
C VAL A 241 10.43 13.57 -8.16
N GLY A 242 9.48 14.40 -7.71
CA GLY A 242 9.48 15.84 -7.97
C GLY A 242 10.85 16.49 -7.74
N ASN A 243 11.26 17.33 -8.69
CA ASN A 243 12.53 18.08 -8.76
C ASN A 243 13.83 17.29 -8.98
N ILE A 244 13.85 16.31 -9.89
CA ILE A 244 15.13 15.84 -10.47
C ILE A 244 15.20 16.26 -11.94
N SER A 245 15.62 17.50 -12.16
CA SER A 245 16.16 17.95 -13.44
C SER A 245 17.63 17.53 -13.52
N TYR A 246 17.92 16.23 -13.66
CA TYR A 246 19.26 15.80 -14.05
C TYR A 246 19.17 14.67 -15.07
N LYS A 247 19.25 15.08 -16.34
CA LYS A 247 19.61 14.24 -17.49
C LYS A 247 21.13 14.04 -17.55
N THR A 248 21.81 14.05 -16.41
CA THR A 248 23.26 14.27 -16.38
C THR A 248 23.92 13.23 -15.49
N LEU A 249 24.63 12.32 -16.16
CA LEU A 249 25.80 11.55 -15.69
C LEU A 249 25.55 10.27 -14.88
N ILE A 250 24.90 9.28 -15.49
CA ILE A 250 25.47 7.93 -15.45
C ILE A 250 25.60 7.46 -16.90
N PRO A 251 26.83 7.33 -17.44
CA PRO A 251 27.05 6.62 -18.69
C PRO A 251 26.74 5.15 -18.38
N ASN A 252 25.74 4.58 -19.05
CA ASN A 252 25.16 3.24 -18.88
C ASN A 252 23.89 3.18 -18.01
N ASN A 253 22.77 3.64 -18.59
CA ASN A 253 21.44 3.02 -18.51
C ASN A 253 20.86 2.59 -17.13
N ASN A 254 21.20 3.25 -16.03
CA ASN A 254 20.63 2.91 -14.72
C ASN A 254 19.43 3.79 -14.37
N TYR A 255 18.26 3.17 -14.52
CA TYR A 255 16.95 3.69 -14.20
C TYR A 255 16.70 3.65 -12.70
N PHE A 256 16.03 4.69 -12.19
CA PHE A 256 15.87 4.94 -10.78
C PHE A 256 14.40 4.81 -10.36
N PHE A 257 14.15 4.16 -9.24
CA PHE A 257 12.84 3.59 -8.93
C PHE A 257 12.24 4.05 -7.60
N ASN A 258 10.92 4.23 -7.56
CA ASN A 258 10.15 4.57 -6.35
C ASN A 258 8.80 3.81 -6.35
N LEU A 259 8.69 2.72 -5.57
CA LEU A 259 7.44 1.96 -5.38
C LEU A 259 6.43 2.67 -4.51
N GLY A 260 6.90 3.39 -3.49
CA GLY A 260 6.02 4.09 -2.55
C GLY A 260 5.11 5.09 -3.26
N ALA A 261 5.61 5.76 -4.31
CA ALA A 261 4.84 6.70 -5.12
C ALA A 261 3.72 6.05 -5.96
N LEU A 262 3.78 4.73 -6.17
CA LEU A 262 2.75 3.96 -6.90
C LEU A 262 1.76 3.25 -5.96
N SER A 263 1.80 3.56 -4.67
CA SER A 263 0.94 2.91 -3.70
C SER A 263 -0.54 3.25 -3.89
N GLU A 264 -1.39 2.29 -3.57
CA GLU A 264 -2.83 2.39 -3.42
C GLU A 264 -3.27 3.10 -2.12
N GLU A 265 -2.39 3.28 -1.12
CA GLU A 265 -2.72 3.88 0.19
C GLU A 265 -3.44 5.23 0.07
N PRO A 266 -3.00 6.18 -0.78
CA PRO A 266 -3.69 7.45 -0.94
C PRO A 266 -5.11 7.29 -1.48
N GLN A 267 -5.36 6.33 -2.38
CA GLN A 267 -6.70 6.05 -2.91
C GLN A 267 -7.59 5.40 -1.84
N GLU A 268 -7.06 4.48 -1.04
CA GLU A 268 -7.85 3.86 0.03
C GLU A 268 -8.21 4.86 1.13
N ALA A 269 -7.31 5.79 1.46
CA ALA A 269 -7.60 6.87 2.41
C ALA A 269 -8.82 7.72 1.99
N ARG A 270 -9.02 7.92 0.68
CA ARG A 270 -10.19 8.63 0.14
C ARG A 270 -11.52 7.93 0.38
N ASN A 271 -11.54 6.66 0.78
CA ASN A 271 -12.77 5.98 1.20
C ASN A 271 -13.33 6.57 2.51
N LYS A 272 -12.47 7.10 3.40
CA LYS A 272 -12.92 7.83 4.59
C LYS A 272 -13.62 9.12 4.18
N ASP A 273 -13.03 9.85 3.22
CA ASP A 273 -13.61 11.06 2.66
C ASP A 273 -14.94 10.77 1.95
N PHE A 274 -15.06 9.65 1.23
CA PHE A 274 -16.33 9.25 0.60
C PHE A 274 -17.46 9.15 1.63
N LYS A 275 -17.22 8.46 2.75
CA LYS A 275 -18.22 8.31 3.82
C LYS A 275 -18.60 9.66 4.41
N ARG A 276 -17.60 10.52 4.69
CA ARG A 276 -17.82 11.88 5.21
C ARG A 276 -18.62 12.74 4.23
N TYR A 277 -18.23 12.78 2.95
CA TYR A 277 -18.91 13.56 1.91
C TYR A 277 -20.35 13.10 1.70
N ARG A 278 -20.60 11.80 1.78
CA ARG A 278 -21.96 11.26 1.76
C ARG A 278 -22.79 11.75 2.93
N THR A 279 -22.26 11.72 4.16
CA THR A 279 -23.03 12.09 5.35
C THR A 279 -23.29 13.59 5.45
N ASP A 280 -22.26 14.40 5.21
CA ASP A 280 -22.24 15.81 5.60
C ASP A 280 -22.43 16.79 4.43
N PHE A 281 -22.13 16.36 3.20
CA PHE A 281 -21.96 17.27 2.06
C PHE A 281 -22.75 16.88 0.81
N SER A 282 -23.62 15.87 0.89
CA SER A 282 -24.40 15.40 -0.25
C SER A 282 -25.90 15.55 -0.03
N ARG A 283 -26.63 15.86 -1.10
CA ARG A 283 -28.08 15.82 -1.13
C ARG A 283 -28.55 14.38 -0.94
N LYS A 284 -29.45 14.18 0.04
CA LYS A 284 -30.06 12.88 0.37
C LYS A 284 -31.43 12.70 -0.31
N ILE A 285 -31.55 13.21 -1.54
CA ILE A 285 -32.80 13.24 -2.31
C ILE A 285 -32.88 12.01 -3.24
N SER A 286 -31.78 11.70 -3.92
CA SER A 286 -31.66 10.51 -4.75
C SER A 286 -30.24 9.96 -4.73
N ARG A 287 -30.09 8.65 -5.03
CA ARG A 287 -28.75 8.03 -5.14
C ARG A 287 -27.88 8.70 -6.20
N LYS A 288 -28.49 9.21 -7.27
CA LYS A 288 -27.79 9.89 -8.36
C LYS A 288 -27.24 11.23 -7.87
N ASP A 289 -28.08 12.06 -7.25
CA ASP A 289 -27.67 13.38 -6.76
C ASP A 289 -26.62 13.24 -5.64
N THR A 290 -26.78 12.24 -4.77
CA THR A 290 -25.77 11.90 -3.77
C THR A 290 -24.41 11.62 -4.41
N LEU A 291 -24.35 10.77 -5.45
CA LEU A 291 -23.09 10.46 -6.12
C LEU A 291 -22.52 11.66 -6.89
N GLU A 292 -23.39 12.47 -7.50
CA GLU A 292 -22.99 13.69 -8.20
C GLU A 292 -22.30 14.67 -7.25
N ASP A 293 -22.89 14.94 -6.08
CA ASP A 293 -22.32 15.83 -5.07
C ASP A 293 -20.99 15.32 -4.54
N ILE A 294 -20.93 14.03 -4.21
CA ILE A 294 -19.70 13.39 -3.75
C ILE A 294 -18.62 13.48 -4.83
N PHE A 295 -18.94 13.20 -6.09
CA PHE A 295 -17.99 13.27 -7.20
C PHE A 295 -17.48 14.68 -7.41
N ASN A 296 -18.36 15.68 -7.43
CA ASN A 296 -18.00 17.10 -7.54
C ASN A 296 -17.08 17.53 -6.39
N ARG A 297 -17.35 17.06 -5.17
CA ARG A 297 -16.48 17.33 -4.02
C ARG A 297 -15.11 16.67 -4.15
N PHE A 298 -15.05 15.44 -4.66
CA PHE A 298 -13.76 14.81 -5.00
C PHE A 298 -12.98 15.67 -5.99
N MET A 299 -13.61 16.08 -7.10
CA MET A 299 -12.97 16.92 -8.11
C MET A 299 -12.40 18.21 -7.51
N LEU A 300 -13.16 18.91 -6.67
CA LEU A 300 -12.72 20.14 -6.00
C LEU A 300 -11.51 19.91 -5.09
N THR A 301 -11.55 18.87 -4.27
CA THR A 301 -10.47 18.59 -3.30
C THR A 301 -9.22 17.99 -3.93
N SER A 302 -9.34 17.38 -5.13
CA SER A 302 -8.21 16.92 -5.93
C SER A 302 -7.69 17.96 -6.92
N ASP A 303 -8.33 19.13 -7.01
CA ASP A 303 -7.90 20.20 -7.90
C ASP A 303 -6.50 20.70 -7.50
N PRO A 304 -5.49 20.61 -8.39
CA PRO A 304 -4.13 21.00 -8.04
C PRO A 304 -4.00 22.47 -7.63
N LEU A 305 -4.73 23.38 -8.31
CA LEU A 305 -4.68 24.81 -8.01
C LEU A 305 -5.27 25.07 -6.62
N PHE A 306 -6.44 24.48 -6.33
CA PHE A 306 -7.08 24.60 -5.01
C PHE A 306 -6.18 24.05 -3.91
N PHE A 307 -5.56 22.88 -4.13
CA PHE A 307 -4.61 22.28 -3.21
C PHE A 307 -3.41 23.20 -2.92
N PHE A 308 -2.78 23.77 -3.96
CA PHE A 308 -1.63 24.67 -3.79
C PHE A 308 -2.01 25.96 -3.04
N LEU A 309 -3.17 26.53 -3.35
CA LEU A 309 -3.66 27.73 -2.66
C LEU A 309 -3.94 27.42 -1.18
N PHE A 310 -4.64 26.32 -0.89
CA PHE A 310 -4.99 25.94 0.48
C PHE A 310 -3.76 25.60 1.35
N LYS A 311 -2.77 24.90 0.78
CA LYS A 311 -1.50 24.59 1.49
C LYS A 311 -0.75 25.85 1.91
N LYS A 312 -0.76 26.89 1.08
CA LYS A 312 -0.14 28.20 1.39
C LYS A 312 -0.79 28.83 2.63
N PHE A 313 -2.09 28.63 2.86
CA PHE A 313 -2.78 29.11 4.05
C PHE A 313 -2.43 28.30 5.31
N GLN A 314 -2.39 26.97 5.23
CA GLN A 314 -2.11 26.09 6.38
C GLN A 314 -0.67 26.17 6.91
N LEU A 315 0.31 26.40 6.03
CA LEU A 315 1.72 26.56 6.44
C LEU A 315 1.94 27.81 7.30
N SER A 316 1.02 28.78 7.27
CA SER A 316 1.10 29.96 8.14
C SER A 316 0.64 29.71 9.59
N SER A 317 -0.03 28.57 9.86
CA SER A 317 -0.74 28.34 11.12
C SER A 317 -0.23 27.18 11.98
N LYS A 318 0.84 26.47 11.59
CA LYS A 318 1.39 25.34 12.38
C LYS A 318 2.87 25.52 12.69
N THR A 319 3.23 25.57 13.98
CA THR A 319 4.58 25.23 14.46
C THR A 319 4.84 23.76 14.17
N THR A 320 5.83 23.49 13.33
CA THR A 320 6.22 22.15 12.90
C THR A 320 6.67 21.30 14.10
N LYS A 321 5.87 20.30 14.49
CA LYS A 321 6.41 19.15 15.22
C LYS A 321 7.31 18.41 14.24
N LYS A 322 8.61 18.36 14.51
CA LYS A 322 9.54 17.48 13.82
C LYS A 322 9.09 16.05 14.12
N ASP A 323 8.52 15.37 13.12
CA ASP A 323 8.54 13.92 13.12
C ASP A 323 10.01 13.52 13.18
N GLU A 324 10.38 12.80 14.24
CA GLU A 324 11.67 12.13 14.34
C GLU A 324 11.76 11.18 13.14
N ASN A 325 12.53 11.61 12.14
CA ASN A 325 12.89 10.80 11.00
C ASN A 325 13.35 9.43 11.51
N VAL A 326 12.56 8.40 11.24
CA VAL A 326 12.98 7.02 11.41
C VAL A 326 14.26 6.88 10.59
N HIS A 327 15.38 6.80 11.28
CA HIS A 327 16.65 6.43 10.69
C HIS A 327 16.53 4.95 10.30
N LEU A 328 15.91 4.69 9.15
CA LEU A 328 16.03 3.39 8.51
C LEU A 328 17.50 3.30 8.11
N PRO A 329 18.28 2.35 8.65
CA PRO A 329 19.61 2.10 8.16
C PRO A 329 19.45 1.39 6.81
N LEU A 330 19.14 2.17 5.78
CA LEU A 330 19.27 1.77 4.38
C LEU A 330 20.74 1.84 3.95
N ASP A 331 21.67 1.81 4.91
CA ASP A 331 23.11 1.94 4.69
C ASP A 331 23.64 0.80 3.80
N PHE A 332 22.94 -0.34 3.75
CA PHE A 332 23.23 -1.45 2.85
C PHE A 332 22.81 -1.21 1.37
N LEU A 333 22.09 -0.13 1.07
CA LEU A 333 21.73 0.29 -0.29
C LEU A 333 22.66 1.36 -0.86
N ASN A 334 23.63 1.84 -0.06
CA ASN A 334 24.43 3.01 -0.38
C ASN A 334 25.92 2.69 -0.38
N GLU A 335 26.44 2.20 -1.49
CA GLU A 335 27.86 2.44 -1.80
C GLU A 335 28.08 3.76 -2.56
N GLU A 336 27.05 4.49 -3.02
CA GLU A 336 27.25 5.73 -3.82
C GLU A 336 26.27 6.91 -3.60
N THR A 337 25.65 7.11 -2.42
CA THR A 337 24.72 8.26 -2.24
C THR A 337 24.97 9.16 -1.03
N SER A 338 26.23 9.35 -0.63
CA SER A 338 26.60 10.29 0.45
C SER A 338 26.45 11.79 0.08
N VAL A 339 25.99 12.16 -1.13
CA VAL A 339 25.99 13.58 -1.56
C VAL A 339 24.59 14.22 -1.69
N ASN A 340 23.49 13.47 -1.82
CA ASN A 340 22.25 14.08 -2.35
C ASN A 340 21.03 14.16 -1.40
N ASN A 341 21.16 13.78 -0.12
CA ASN A 341 20.03 13.77 0.82
C ASN A 341 19.65 15.15 1.41
N ALA A 342 20.36 16.24 1.07
CA ALA A 342 20.12 17.56 1.65
C ALA A 342 18.88 18.31 1.10
N MET A 343 18.24 17.85 0.02
CA MET A 343 17.09 18.56 -0.59
C MET A 343 15.73 17.84 -0.49
N MET A 344 15.64 16.64 0.11
CA MET A 344 14.38 15.87 0.20
C MET A 344 13.54 16.15 1.46
N GLY A 345 13.85 17.21 2.20
CA GLY A 345 13.14 17.60 3.42
C GLY A 345 11.83 18.35 3.17
N VAL A 346 10.86 17.74 2.50
CA VAL A 346 9.45 18.17 2.62
C VAL A 346 8.65 16.92 2.98
N GLY A 347 8.52 16.67 4.28
CA GLY A 347 7.68 15.61 4.82
C GLY A 347 6.25 15.77 4.31
N TYR A 348 5.70 14.67 3.78
CA TYR A 348 4.27 14.55 3.61
C TYR A 348 3.67 14.38 5.00
N ASP A 349 3.09 15.46 5.54
CA ASP A 349 2.25 15.44 6.72
C ASP A 349 0.96 14.70 6.38
N MET A 350 0.92 13.40 6.68
CA MET A 350 -0.31 12.60 6.71
C MET A 350 -0.85 12.62 8.15
N SER A 351 -1.18 13.81 8.66
CA SER A 351 -2.02 13.94 9.85
C SER A 351 -3.43 13.51 9.47
N SER A 352 -3.81 12.30 9.89
CA SER A 352 -5.22 12.04 10.16
C SER A 352 -5.60 12.89 11.36
N ASP A 353 -6.44 13.90 11.16
CA ASP A 353 -7.03 14.65 12.27
C ASP A 353 -7.65 13.66 13.26
N GLU A 354 -7.09 13.63 14.48
CA GLU A 354 -7.70 13.02 15.65
C GLU A 354 -8.81 13.96 16.12
N ASP A 355 -10.01 13.80 15.56
CA ASP A 355 -11.20 14.33 16.21
C ASP A 355 -11.55 13.38 17.37
N ASN A 356 -10.97 13.71 18.53
CA ASN A 356 -11.44 13.25 19.83
C ASN A 356 -12.80 13.93 20.11
N SER A 357 -13.86 13.41 19.50
CA SER A 357 -15.22 13.68 19.96
C SER A 357 -15.88 12.35 20.31
N THR A 358 -16.01 12.13 21.60
CA THR A 358 -16.89 11.14 22.20
C THR A 358 -18.33 11.59 21.96
N SER A 359 -18.94 11.15 20.85
CA SER A 359 -20.40 11.08 20.76
C SER A 359 -20.82 9.64 21.09
N ASN A 360 -21.66 9.52 22.11
CA ASN A 360 -22.38 8.31 22.41
C ASN A 360 -23.36 8.06 21.26
N ASP A 361 -23.01 7.16 20.35
CA ASP A 361 -23.93 6.68 19.32
C ASP A 361 -24.74 5.54 19.96
N GLU A 362 -25.94 5.88 20.46
CA GLU A 362 -27.00 4.89 20.66
C GLU A 362 -27.47 4.44 19.27
N ASP A 363 -27.35 3.15 19.02
CA ASP A 363 -27.81 2.49 17.81
C ASP A 363 -29.34 2.54 17.73
N ASP A 364 -29.89 3.47 16.96
CA ASP A 364 -31.29 3.37 16.52
C ASP A 364 -31.36 2.43 15.29
N GLU A 365 -31.88 1.22 15.54
CA GLU A 365 -32.35 0.29 14.52
C GLU A 365 -33.40 0.99 13.62
N ILE A 366 -33.04 1.27 12.38
CA ILE A 366 -34.03 1.69 11.38
C ILE A 366 -34.60 0.44 10.71
N THR A 367 -35.82 0.11 11.14
CA THR A 367 -36.75 -0.82 10.51
C THR A 367 -37.03 -0.43 9.06
N ASN A 368 -36.95 -1.42 8.15
CA ASN A 368 -37.37 -1.29 6.75
C ASN A 368 -38.90 -1.24 6.67
N GLU A 369 -39.49 -0.05 6.71
CA GLU A 369 -40.84 0.17 6.19
C GLU A 369 -40.89 1.54 5.52
N PHE A 370 -41.47 1.59 4.32
CA PHE A 370 -42.05 2.72 3.55
C PHE A 370 -41.95 2.29 2.08
N GLU A 371 -42.83 1.37 1.66
CA GLU A 371 -44.14 1.64 1.04
C GLU A 371 -44.03 2.29 -0.33
N ASP A 372 -44.53 1.54 -1.32
CA ASP A 372 -44.78 1.96 -2.69
C ASP A 372 -45.56 3.28 -2.74
N GLY A 373 -44.98 4.29 -3.36
CA GLY A 373 -45.60 5.61 -3.49
C GLY A 373 -45.15 6.31 -4.76
N VAL A 374 -46.03 6.25 -5.76
CA VAL A 374 -46.01 6.98 -7.03
C VAL A 374 -45.78 8.48 -6.81
N PHE A 375 -44.73 9.06 -7.43
CA PHE A 375 -44.77 10.14 -8.44
C PHE A 375 -43.36 10.55 -8.86
#